data_AF-A0A2R4FFV9-F1
#
_entry.id   AF-A0A2R4FFV9-F1
#
_cell.length_a   1.000
_cell.length_b   1.000
_cell.length_c   1.000
_cell.angle_alpha   90.00
_cell.angle_beta   90.00
_cell.angle_gamma   90.00
#
_symmetry.space_group_name_H-M   'P 1'
#
loop_
_entity.id
_entity.type
_entity.pdbx_description
1 polymer ?
#
loop_
_entity_poly.entity_id
_entity_poly.type
_entity_poly.pdbx_seq_one_letter_code
_entity_poly.pdbx_strand_id
1 'polypeptide(L)'
;MAQETTYLELSEADGGSHKFYEVTVDGPELTIRYGRIGDSGQVKRNVFTNVDRARKEAAKKIGEKVRKGYAPAVPGVRQKRAVSRRQIVSTRSTARRAPVLWRYESGAPAFGIFVDRQGCMVGNEYGVITTLSHDAEVVQQYRLPDGVKCIVADDDWRYAGCDDGNVYDISGKVPRLAYRIAPDIDIYWLDIHDGVLGVSDSGGGVAAIDHEDEFIWRRQGHGRAGWMVRCDADAIYHGASKGVTSYDWRTGQPQWHRPTSAVLFGWQEPGAVYAGTVANQVTRLSKQGQSERIYRCDAPIYSCATAPGGEYVFAGDSSSSVYCFDAAGNRLWKLGTGCGSAYSMQYHEQRLYIVTTTGALACIDASEPAIRAAEQGSVPDVLDVKAPPRLPTVVPSTTVEITHDPGDGVLVECVEDGGRLRIRVLSDGYRRDWLVQFPKGIREPRARYLVSEVREAGRGGFYRAYGDIRRLV
;
A
#
# COMPACT_ATOMS: atom_id res chain seq x y z
N MET A 1 -33.26 -26.16 16.16
CA MET A 1 -32.42 -25.72 17.30
C MET A 1 -32.06 -24.28 17.05
N ALA A 2 -32.02 -23.43 18.09
CA ALA A 2 -31.68 -22.02 17.92
C ALA A 2 -30.19 -21.85 17.65
N GLN A 3 -29.85 -20.96 16.72
CA GLN A 3 -28.49 -20.52 16.45
C GLN A 3 -27.92 -19.82 17.69
N GLU A 4 -26.75 -20.23 18.16
CA GLU A 4 -26.08 -19.65 19.34
C GLU A 4 -24.92 -18.77 18.87
N THR A 5 -24.93 -17.47 19.19
CA THR A 5 -23.85 -16.55 18.83
C THR A 5 -23.26 -15.88 20.06
N THR A 6 -21.93 -15.90 20.19
CA THR A 6 -21.16 -15.16 21.20
C THR A 6 -20.25 -14.17 20.50
N TYR A 7 -20.38 -12.89 20.84
CA TYR A 7 -19.55 -11.82 20.31
C TYR A 7 -18.69 -11.19 21.40
N LEU A 8 -17.39 -11.10 21.15
CA LEU A 8 -16.40 -10.56 22.06
C LEU A 8 -15.58 -9.46 21.38
N GLU A 9 -15.14 -8.47 22.16
CA GLU A 9 -14.23 -7.41 21.71
C GLU A 9 -13.01 -7.29 22.63
N LEU A 10 -11.89 -6.90 22.05
CA LEU A 10 -10.67 -6.46 22.75
C LEU A 10 -10.29 -5.08 22.20
N SER A 11 -10.26 -4.07 23.06
CA SER A 11 -9.90 -2.70 22.69
C SER A 11 -8.98 -2.07 23.74
N GLU A 12 -7.72 -1.84 23.39
CA GLU A 12 -6.69 -1.27 24.27
C GLU A 12 -6.58 0.25 24.06
N ALA A 13 -6.53 1.04 25.15
CA ALA A 13 -6.65 2.51 25.08
C ALA A 13 -5.41 3.22 24.50
N ASP A 14 -4.26 2.56 24.46
CA ASP A 14 -2.95 3.10 24.03
C ASP A 14 -2.71 3.01 22.52
N GLY A 15 -3.71 2.63 21.74
CA GLY A 15 -3.57 2.42 20.30
C GLY A 15 -3.24 0.97 19.92
N GLY A 16 -3.18 0.05 20.89
CA GLY A 16 -2.99 -1.39 20.65
C GLY A 16 -4.20 -2.08 19.98
N SER A 17 -4.49 -3.31 20.37
CA SER A 17 -5.54 -4.15 19.80
C SER A 17 -6.90 -3.44 19.77
N HIS A 18 -7.61 -3.54 18.64
CA HIS A 18 -8.99 -3.07 18.47
C HIS A 18 -9.75 -4.07 17.59
N LYS A 19 -10.07 -5.22 18.17
CA LYS A 19 -10.41 -6.47 17.47
C LYS A 19 -11.72 -7.05 17.99
N PHE A 20 -12.49 -7.68 17.12
CA PHE A 20 -13.64 -8.50 17.51
C PHE A 20 -13.41 -9.98 17.24
N TYR A 21 -14.15 -10.82 17.95
CA TYR A 21 -14.21 -12.25 17.76
C TYR A 21 -15.63 -12.74 18.01
N GLU A 22 -16.23 -13.34 17.00
CA GLU A 22 -17.59 -13.85 17.01
C GLU A 22 -17.55 -15.35 16.77
N VAL A 23 -18.33 -16.08 17.55
CA VAL A 23 -18.47 -17.53 17.44
C VAL A 23 -19.96 -17.84 17.34
N THR A 24 -20.35 -18.48 16.25
CA THR A 24 -21.72 -18.88 15.96
C THR A 24 -21.78 -20.38 15.79
N VAL A 25 -22.69 -21.04 16.51
CA VAL A 25 -23.02 -22.46 16.36
C VAL A 25 -24.41 -22.58 15.75
N ASP A 26 -24.51 -23.23 14.60
CA ASP A 26 -25.77 -23.57 13.95
C ASP A 26 -25.80 -25.08 13.66
N GLY A 27 -26.53 -25.83 14.47
CA GLY A 27 -26.49 -27.29 14.46
C GLY A 27 -25.04 -27.82 14.63
N PRO A 28 -24.54 -28.70 13.75
CA PRO A 28 -23.16 -29.18 13.80
C PRO A 28 -22.12 -28.21 13.22
N GLU A 29 -22.53 -27.07 12.63
CA GLU A 29 -21.63 -26.10 12.03
C GLU A 29 -21.17 -25.06 13.06
N LEU A 30 -19.85 -24.85 13.12
CA LEU A 30 -19.19 -23.79 13.87
C LEU A 30 -18.67 -22.75 12.88
N THR A 31 -19.21 -21.54 12.97
CA THR A 31 -18.71 -20.36 12.25
C THR A 31 -17.98 -19.45 13.22
N ILE A 32 -16.77 -19.02 12.85
CA ILE A 32 -15.98 -18.06 13.62
C ILE A 32 -15.71 -16.86 12.72
N ARG A 33 -16.10 -15.66 13.16
CA ARG A 33 -15.81 -14.40 12.47
C ARG A 33 -14.88 -13.53 13.31
N TYR A 34 -13.84 -12.96 12.74
CA TYR A 34 -12.88 -12.14 13.49
C TYR A 34 -12.21 -11.08 12.63
N GLY A 35 -11.89 -9.92 13.22
CA GLY A 35 -11.29 -8.81 12.48
C GLY A 35 -11.11 -7.56 13.33
N ARG A 36 -10.89 -6.42 12.68
CA ARG A 36 -10.97 -5.10 13.32
C ARG A 36 -12.43 -4.78 13.62
N ILE A 37 -12.68 -4.15 14.77
CA ILE A 37 -14.05 -3.73 15.15
C ILE A 37 -14.57 -2.74 14.10
N GLY A 38 -15.79 -2.98 13.61
CA GLY A 38 -16.44 -2.20 12.55
C GLY A 38 -16.21 -2.71 11.12
N ASP A 39 -15.28 -3.64 10.91
CA ASP A 39 -15.09 -4.29 9.59
C ASP A 39 -15.86 -5.62 9.50
N SER A 40 -16.09 -6.12 8.29
CA SER A 40 -16.75 -7.43 8.07
C SER A 40 -15.98 -8.60 8.68
N GLY A 41 -14.65 -8.49 8.73
CA GLY A 41 -13.74 -9.51 9.26
C GLY A 41 -13.61 -10.75 8.37
N GLN A 42 -12.81 -11.71 8.83
CA GLN A 42 -12.62 -13.02 8.21
C GLN A 42 -13.59 -14.02 8.81
N VAL A 43 -14.00 -15.01 8.01
CA VAL A 43 -14.90 -16.09 8.44
C VAL A 43 -14.18 -17.44 8.29
N LYS A 44 -14.26 -18.28 9.31
CA LYS A 44 -13.88 -19.70 9.27
C LYS A 44 -15.10 -20.55 9.59
N ARG A 45 -15.29 -21.64 8.85
CA ARG A 45 -16.40 -22.59 9.04
C ARG A 45 -15.85 -23.99 9.19
N ASN A 46 -16.31 -24.69 10.23
CA ASN A 46 -16.00 -26.09 10.48
C ASN A 46 -17.30 -26.84 10.76
N VAL A 47 -17.50 -27.99 10.12
CA VAL A 47 -18.65 -28.86 10.38
C VAL A 47 -18.19 -30.03 11.25
N PHE A 48 -18.91 -30.29 12.34
CA PHE A 48 -18.64 -31.38 13.27
C PHE A 48 -19.63 -32.54 13.08
N THR A 49 -19.36 -33.67 13.74
CA THR A 49 -20.24 -34.84 13.68
C THR A 49 -21.60 -34.60 14.37
N ASN A 50 -21.66 -33.70 15.36
CA ASN A 50 -22.88 -33.31 16.04
C ASN A 50 -22.75 -31.92 16.70
N VAL A 51 -23.89 -31.37 17.15
CA VAL A 51 -23.97 -30.05 17.82
C VAL A 51 -23.16 -29.99 19.12
N ASP A 52 -23.08 -31.06 19.90
CA ASP A 52 -22.35 -31.06 21.18
C ASP A 52 -20.84 -30.88 20.98
N ARG A 53 -20.29 -31.48 19.91
CA ARG A 53 -18.89 -31.28 19.51
C ARG A 53 -18.64 -29.85 19.05
N ALA A 54 -19.54 -29.29 18.24
CA ALA A 54 -19.45 -27.89 17.81
C ALA A 54 -19.48 -26.93 19.01
N ARG A 55 -20.40 -27.13 19.96
CA ARG A 55 -20.49 -26.36 21.22
C ARG A 55 -19.25 -26.49 22.09
N LYS A 56 -18.69 -27.69 22.23
CA LYS A 56 -17.46 -27.90 23.03
C LYS A 56 -16.26 -27.17 22.42
N GLU A 57 -16.11 -27.19 21.10
CA GLU A 57 -15.05 -26.43 20.43
C GLU A 57 -15.32 -24.91 20.50
N ALA A 58 -16.57 -24.47 20.34
CA ALA A 58 -16.97 -23.08 20.52
C ALA A 58 -16.58 -22.55 21.91
N ALA A 59 -16.96 -23.27 22.97
CA ALA A 59 -16.63 -22.91 24.35
C ALA A 59 -15.12 -22.84 24.59
N LYS A 60 -14.34 -23.75 23.98
CA LYS A 60 -12.88 -23.73 24.03
C LYS A 60 -12.33 -22.46 23.36
N LYS A 61 -12.78 -22.12 22.15
CA LYS A 61 -12.34 -20.91 21.42
C LYS A 61 -12.71 -19.62 22.14
N ILE A 62 -13.91 -19.55 22.71
CA ILE A 62 -14.35 -18.42 23.53
C ILE A 62 -13.45 -18.29 24.76
N GLY A 63 -13.22 -19.38 25.51
CA GLY A 63 -12.35 -19.38 26.69
C GLY A 63 -10.90 -18.98 26.39
N GLU A 64 -10.34 -19.41 25.24
CA GLU A 64 -9.02 -18.97 24.77
C GLU A 64 -8.95 -17.45 24.56
N LYS A 65 -10.02 -16.83 24.03
CA LYS A 65 -10.07 -15.39 23.77
C LYS A 65 -10.31 -14.59 25.04
N VAL A 66 -11.18 -15.05 25.93
CA VAL A 66 -11.41 -14.40 27.23
C VAL A 66 -10.12 -14.34 28.05
N ARG A 67 -9.31 -15.41 28.07
CA ARG A 67 -7.98 -15.40 28.73
C ARG A 67 -6.99 -14.40 28.11
N LYS A 68 -7.22 -14.00 26.85
CA LYS A 68 -6.44 -12.96 26.15
C LYS A 68 -7.03 -11.55 26.33
N GLY A 69 -7.97 -11.37 27.26
CA GLY A 69 -8.57 -10.07 27.59
C GLY A 69 -9.77 -9.68 26.74
N TYR A 70 -10.29 -10.56 25.88
CA TYR A 70 -11.53 -10.27 25.15
C TYR A 70 -12.72 -10.29 26.13
N ALA A 71 -13.60 -9.31 26.01
CA ALA A 71 -14.80 -9.18 26.84
C ALA A 71 -16.07 -9.30 25.99
N PRO A 72 -17.19 -9.79 26.56
CA PRO A 72 -18.49 -9.74 25.90
C PRO A 72 -18.85 -8.32 25.46
N ALA A 73 -19.38 -8.19 24.24
CA ALA A 73 -19.76 -6.91 23.65
C ALA A 73 -21.00 -7.06 22.76
N VAL A 74 -21.55 -5.93 22.30
CA VAL A 74 -22.65 -5.91 21.33
C VAL A 74 -22.13 -5.33 20.02
N PRO A 75 -22.28 -6.05 18.89
CA PRO A 75 -21.85 -5.54 17.58
C PRO A 75 -22.41 -4.15 17.28
N GLY A 76 -21.56 -3.25 16.79
CA GLY A 76 -21.94 -1.89 16.39
C GLY A 76 -22.00 -0.86 17.52
N VAL A 77 -21.93 -1.26 18.80
CA VAL A 77 -21.86 -0.31 19.92
C VAL A 77 -20.50 0.38 19.96
N ARG A 78 -19.41 -0.40 19.93
CA ARG A 78 -18.06 0.16 19.86
C ARG A 78 -17.76 0.56 18.41
N GLN A 79 -17.37 1.82 18.24
CA GLN A 79 -17.04 2.37 16.94
C GLN A 79 -15.67 1.90 16.46
N LYS A 80 -15.52 1.76 15.14
CA LYS A 80 -14.23 1.55 14.48
C LYS A 80 -13.27 2.64 14.93
N ARG A 81 -12.08 2.25 15.37
CA ARG A 81 -11.03 3.23 15.67
C ARG A 81 -10.68 4.00 14.40
N ALA A 82 -10.65 5.32 14.50
CA ALA A 82 -10.21 6.17 13.41
C ALA A 82 -8.78 5.80 13.03
N VAL A 83 -8.55 5.56 11.74
CA VAL A 83 -7.19 5.44 11.20
C VAL A 83 -6.49 6.77 11.40
N SER A 84 -5.24 6.74 11.86
CA SER A 84 -4.53 7.99 12.07
C SER A 84 -4.20 8.61 10.71
N ARG A 85 -4.86 9.74 10.44
CA ARG A 85 -4.57 10.60 9.29
C ARG A 85 -3.73 11.76 9.79
N ARG A 86 -2.61 12.00 9.13
CA ARG A 86 -1.80 13.17 9.45
C ARG A 86 -2.62 14.41 9.14
N GLN A 87 -2.85 15.25 10.14
CA GLN A 87 -3.36 16.59 9.89
C GLN A 87 -2.25 17.38 9.20
N ILE A 88 -2.39 17.53 7.89
CA ILE A 88 -1.41 18.23 7.07
C ILE A 88 -1.86 19.67 6.90
N VAL A 89 -1.01 20.61 7.34
CA VAL A 89 -1.24 22.04 7.13
C VAL A 89 -0.69 22.39 5.76
N SER A 90 -1.57 22.82 4.87
CA SER A 90 -1.21 23.33 3.54
C SER A 90 -1.37 24.83 3.51
N THR A 91 -0.36 25.54 3.04
CA THR A 91 -0.47 26.96 2.71
C THR A 91 -0.23 27.16 1.22
N ARG A 92 -0.76 28.26 0.68
CA ARG A 92 -0.57 28.62 -0.73
C ARG A 92 0.86 29.11 -0.96
N SER A 93 1.45 28.71 -2.09
CA SER A 93 2.76 29.21 -2.50
C SER A 93 2.72 30.68 -2.90
N THR A 94 3.80 31.39 -2.58
CA THR A 94 4.09 32.75 -3.07
C THR A 94 5.02 32.75 -4.29
N ALA A 95 5.49 31.58 -4.73
CA ALA A 95 6.32 31.46 -5.93
C ALA A 95 5.50 31.63 -7.21
N ARG A 96 6.20 31.77 -8.34
CA ARG A 96 5.58 31.74 -9.68
C ARG A 96 4.92 30.39 -9.93
N ARG A 97 3.85 30.36 -10.73
CA ARG A 97 3.09 29.12 -10.99
C ARG A 97 3.95 28.12 -11.78
N ALA A 98 3.81 26.84 -11.44
CA ALA A 98 4.36 25.74 -12.22
C ALA A 98 3.61 25.61 -13.57
N PRO A 99 4.27 25.13 -14.63
CA PRO A 99 3.64 24.86 -15.92
C PRO A 99 2.81 23.56 -15.85
N VAL A 100 1.68 23.62 -15.16
CA VAL A 100 0.72 22.50 -15.06
C VAL A 100 0.01 22.34 -16.40
N LEU A 101 0.14 21.18 -17.03
CA LEU A 101 -0.52 20.86 -18.30
C LEU A 101 -1.98 20.49 -18.08
N TRP A 102 -2.23 19.63 -17.09
CA TRP A 102 -3.57 19.18 -16.74
C TRP A 102 -3.65 18.81 -15.26
N ARG A 103 -4.87 18.82 -14.71
CA ARG A 103 -5.18 18.29 -13.38
C ARG A 103 -6.50 17.54 -13.36
N TYR A 104 -6.58 16.52 -12.53
CA TYR A 104 -7.76 15.72 -12.27
C TYR A 104 -8.11 15.79 -10.79
N GLU A 105 -9.32 16.24 -10.45
CA GLU A 105 -9.80 16.29 -9.08
C GLU A 105 -10.39 14.93 -8.66
N SER A 106 -9.66 14.16 -7.86
CA SER A 106 -10.09 12.84 -7.43
C SER A 106 -11.23 12.87 -6.39
N GLY A 107 -11.51 14.04 -5.80
CA GLY A 107 -12.63 14.27 -4.87
C GLY A 107 -12.30 14.17 -3.37
N ALA A 108 -11.07 13.80 -3.02
CA ALA A 108 -10.55 13.79 -1.64
C ALA A 108 -9.03 13.89 -1.64
N PRO A 109 -8.39 14.30 -0.53
CA PRO A 109 -6.92 14.29 -0.43
C PRO A 109 -6.33 12.96 -0.88
N ALA A 110 -5.21 13.01 -1.60
CA ALA A 110 -4.65 11.84 -2.27
C ALA A 110 -3.18 11.61 -1.93
N PHE A 111 -2.88 10.43 -1.38
CA PHE A 111 -1.51 9.98 -1.09
C PHE A 111 -0.99 8.99 -2.14
N GLY A 112 -1.88 8.15 -2.66
CA GLY A 112 -1.53 7.12 -3.65
C GLY A 112 -1.24 7.76 -5.00
N ILE A 113 -0.02 7.53 -5.50
CA ILE A 113 0.38 7.86 -6.87
C ILE A 113 1.22 6.73 -7.42
N PHE A 114 1.02 6.40 -8.68
CA PHE A 114 1.93 5.54 -9.43
C PHE A 114 1.94 5.97 -10.88
N VAL A 115 3.11 6.16 -11.45
CA VAL A 115 3.30 6.60 -12.83
C VAL A 115 4.32 5.70 -13.49
N ASP A 116 3.91 5.13 -14.61
CA ASP A 116 4.74 4.29 -15.46
C ASP A 116 4.41 4.57 -16.91
N ARG A 117 4.96 3.79 -17.84
CA ARG A 117 4.72 3.97 -19.28
C ARG A 117 3.26 3.76 -19.70
N GLN A 118 2.48 3.02 -18.90
CA GLN A 118 1.07 2.73 -19.21
C GLN A 118 0.12 3.85 -18.79
N GLY A 119 0.53 4.70 -17.85
CA GLY A 119 -0.28 5.83 -17.41
C GLY A 119 0.00 6.27 -15.97
N CYS A 120 -0.97 6.98 -15.41
CA CYS A 120 -0.88 7.66 -14.14
C CYS A 120 -2.05 7.26 -13.24
N MET A 121 -1.76 6.80 -12.03
CA MET A 121 -2.77 6.39 -11.05
C MET A 121 -2.81 7.38 -9.88
N VAL A 122 -4.00 7.67 -9.40
CA VAL A 122 -4.24 8.41 -8.15
C VAL A 122 -5.17 7.63 -7.24
N GLY A 123 -4.78 7.49 -5.97
CA GLY A 123 -5.57 6.87 -4.90
C GLY A 123 -5.86 7.87 -3.78
N ASN A 124 -7.14 8.06 -3.45
CA ASN A 124 -7.58 9.07 -2.47
C ASN A 124 -8.10 8.50 -1.14
N GLU A 125 -8.34 9.38 -0.18
CA GLU A 125 -8.85 9.04 1.16
C GLU A 125 -10.28 8.46 1.20
N TYR A 126 -11.01 8.45 0.07
CA TYR A 126 -12.30 7.77 -0.07
C TYR A 126 -12.18 6.37 -0.69
N GLY A 127 -10.96 5.86 -0.84
CA GLY A 127 -10.71 4.53 -1.39
C GLY A 127 -10.81 4.47 -2.91
N VAL A 128 -10.99 5.61 -3.59
CA VAL A 128 -11.10 5.66 -5.05
C VAL A 128 -9.71 5.68 -5.65
N ILE A 129 -9.44 4.73 -6.55
CA ILE A 129 -8.26 4.72 -7.41
C ILE A 129 -8.71 5.03 -8.83
N THR A 130 -8.16 6.08 -9.44
CA THR A 130 -8.42 6.42 -10.85
C THR A 130 -7.12 6.30 -11.64
N THR A 131 -7.18 5.65 -12.79
CA THR A 131 -6.09 5.56 -13.76
C THR A 131 -6.38 6.47 -14.94
N LEU A 132 -5.40 7.28 -15.30
CA LEU A 132 -5.44 8.19 -16.44
C LEU A 132 -4.32 7.85 -17.42
N SER A 133 -4.52 8.12 -18.71
CA SER A 133 -3.42 8.20 -19.67
C SER A 133 -2.53 9.42 -19.36
N HIS A 134 -1.33 9.47 -19.95
CA HIS A 134 -0.46 10.64 -19.84
C HIS A 134 -1.05 11.92 -20.46
N ASP A 135 -2.05 11.75 -21.34
CA ASP A 135 -2.77 12.84 -22.03
C ASP A 135 -4.11 13.16 -21.35
N ALA A 136 -4.24 12.79 -20.07
CA ALA A 136 -5.34 13.20 -19.21
C ALA A 136 -6.71 12.53 -19.52
N GLU A 137 -6.70 11.36 -20.17
CA GLU A 137 -7.92 10.57 -20.40
C GLU A 137 -8.15 9.61 -19.23
N VAL A 138 -9.35 9.58 -18.65
CA VAL A 138 -9.69 8.62 -17.59
C VAL A 138 -9.93 7.23 -18.19
N VAL A 139 -9.11 6.26 -17.80
CA VAL A 139 -9.09 4.89 -18.35
C VAL A 139 -9.89 3.93 -17.47
N GLN A 140 -9.69 3.97 -16.16
CA GLN A 140 -10.25 2.98 -15.25
C GLN A 140 -10.42 3.53 -13.84
N GLN A 141 -11.38 2.97 -13.09
CA GLN A 141 -11.59 3.30 -11.69
C GLN A 141 -11.86 2.06 -10.83
N TYR A 142 -11.21 2.02 -9.67
CA TYR A 142 -11.49 1.08 -8.59
C TYR A 142 -12.01 1.82 -7.35
N ARG A 143 -12.75 1.11 -6.50
CA ARG A 143 -13.01 1.54 -5.12
C ARG A 143 -12.64 0.44 -4.14
N LEU A 144 -11.61 0.71 -3.35
CA LEU A 144 -11.25 -0.08 -2.19
C LEU A 144 -12.22 0.20 -1.02
N PRO A 145 -12.25 -0.66 0.01
CA PRO A 145 -13.21 -0.53 1.10
C PRO A 145 -13.01 0.71 2.00
N ASP A 146 -11.80 1.27 2.00
CA ASP A 146 -11.40 2.43 2.80
C ASP A 146 -10.30 3.23 2.06
N GLY A 147 -9.84 4.33 2.65
CA GLY A 147 -8.85 5.25 2.06
C GLY A 147 -7.58 4.57 1.50
N VAL A 148 -7.08 5.08 0.37
CA VAL A 148 -5.84 4.59 -0.27
C VAL A 148 -4.63 5.32 0.31
N LYS A 149 -3.69 4.58 0.90
CA LYS A 149 -2.48 5.13 1.53
C LYS A 149 -1.31 5.29 0.57
N CYS A 150 -1.15 4.34 -0.34
CA CYS A 150 -0.08 4.33 -1.31
C CYS A 150 -0.44 3.39 -2.46
N ILE A 151 0.21 3.58 -3.60
CA ILE A 151 0.22 2.65 -4.72
C ILE A 151 1.68 2.34 -4.99
N VAL A 152 2.04 1.06 -4.99
CA VAL A 152 3.41 0.57 -5.17
C VAL A 152 3.42 -0.50 -6.24
N ALA A 153 4.56 -0.70 -6.88
CA ALA A 153 4.73 -1.77 -7.85
C ALA A 153 5.92 -2.65 -7.49
N ASP A 154 5.85 -3.88 -7.96
CA ASP A 154 6.89 -4.88 -7.86
C ASP A 154 6.90 -5.62 -9.20
N ASP A 155 7.79 -5.19 -10.10
CA ASP A 155 7.75 -5.51 -11.53
C ASP A 155 6.39 -5.17 -12.17
N ASP A 156 5.72 -6.15 -12.78
CA ASP A 156 4.43 -5.97 -13.45
C ASP A 156 3.24 -5.95 -12.50
N TRP A 157 3.45 -6.24 -11.21
CA TRP A 157 2.37 -6.24 -10.21
C TRP A 157 2.25 -4.88 -9.54
N ARG A 158 1.00 -4.44 -9.36
CA ARG A 158 0.63 -3.19 -8.71
C ARG A 158 -0.19 -3.50 -7.47
N TYR A 159 0.14 -2.83 -6.37
CA TYR A 159 -0.53 -3.01 -5.09
C TYR A 159 -0.97 -1.66 -4.52
N ALA A 160 -2.15 -1.65 -3.90
CA ALA A 160 -2.65 -0.51 -3.15
C ALA A 160 -2.83 -0.86 -1.67
N GLY A 161 -2.22 -0.05 -0.81
CA GLY A 161 -2.45 -0.08 0.64
C GLY A 161 -3.76 0.61 0.99
N CYS A 162 -4.56 -0.01 1.85
CA CYS A 162 -5.87 0.49 2.25
C CYS A 162 -5.95 0.70 3.77
N ASP A 163 -6.70 1.73 4.17
CA ASP A 163 -7.00 2.08 5.56
C ASP A 163 -7.79 1.01 6.32
N ASP A 164 -8.39 0.06 5.61
CA ASP A 164 -8.96 -1.16 6.21
C ASP A 164 -7.87 -2.12 6.75
N GLY A 165 -6.61 -1.76 6.51
CA GLY A 165 -5.38 -2.45 6.88
C GLY A 165 -5.13 -3.75 6.12
N ASN A 166 -5.54 -3.77 4.85
CA ASN A 166 -5.18 -4.77 3.86
C ASN A 166 -4.39 -4.14 2.70
N VAL A 167 -3.80 -5.00 1.88
CA VAL A 167 -3.17 -4.63 0.61
C VAL A 167 -3.85 -5.39 -0.52
N TYR A 168 -4.25 -4.65 -1.54
CA TYR A 168 -4.94 -5.18 -2.70
C TYR A 168 -4.03 -5.19 -3.91
N ASP A 169 -3.94 -6.33 -4.60
CA ASP A 169 -3.43 -6.41 -5.96
C ASP A 169 -4.43 -5.74 -6.90
N ILE A 170 -3.97 -4.74 -7.64
CA ILE A 170 -4.74 -3.94 -8.60
C ILE A 170 -4.20 -4.05 -10.02
N SER A 171 -3.37 -5.08 -10.29
CA SER A 171 -2.75 -5.33 -11.60
C SER A 171 -3.75 -5.81 -12.64
N GLY A 172 -4.79 -6.53 -12.19
CA GLY A 172 -5.83 -7.09 -13.06
C GLY A 172 -7.11 -6.26 -13.09
N LYS A 173 -8.12 -6.74 -13.83
CA LYS A 173 -9.43 -6.07 -14.03
C LYS A 173 -10.21 -5.79 -12.74
N VAL A 174 -9.95 -6.57 -11.69
CA VAL A 174 -10.66 -6.48 -10.40
C VAL A 174 -9.64 -6.51 -9.28
N PRO A 175 -9.71 -5.59 -8.30
CA PRO A 175 -8.84 -5.62 -7.14
C PRO A 175 -9.02 -6.92 -6.35
N ARG A 176 -7.93 -7.53 -5.91
CA ARG A 176 -8.01 -8.74 -5.07
C ARG A 176 -7.09 -8.64 -3.87
N LEU A 177 -7.54 -9.22 -2.76
CA LEU A 177 -6.79 -9.21 -1.52
C LEU A 177 -5.46 -9.98 -1.67
N ALA A 178 -4.34 -9.27 -1.55
CA ALA A 178 -2.99 -9.82 -1.67
C ALA A 178 -2.37 -10.09 -0.30
N TYR A 179 -2.39 -9.10 0.60
CA TYR A 179 -1.85 -9.20 1.94
C TYR A 179 -2.86 -8.75 2.98
N ARG A 180 -2.90 -9.46 4.11
CA ARG A 180 -3.60 -9.02 5.31
C ARG A 180 -2.59 -8.56 6.34
N ILE A 181 -2.62 -7.29 6.70
CA ILE A 181 -1.71 -6.74 7.70
C ILE A 181 -2.34 -6.94 9.09
N ALA A 182 -1.49 -7.25 10.08
CA ALA A 182 -1.95 -7.49 11.44
C ALA A 182 -2.82 -6.33 11.96
N PRO A 183 -3.95 -6.59 12.64
CA PRO A 183 -4.91 -5.52 12.95
C PRO A 183 -4.41 -4.42 13.89
N ASP A 184 -3.35 -4.69 14.65
CA ASP A 184 -2.67 -3.77 15.56
C ASP A 184 -1.58 -2.92 14.88
N ILE A 185 -1.36 -3.08 13.57
CA ILE A 185 -0.51 -2.19 12.77
C ILE A 185 -1.40 -1.12 12.16
N ASP A 186 -1.12 0.13 12.53
CA ASP A 186 -1.73 1.34 11.98
C ASP A 186 -0.81 1.91 10.88
N ILE A 187 -1.14 1.57 9.62
CA ILE A 187 -0.24 1.68 8.47
C ILE A 187 0.00 3.15 8.11
N TYR A 188 1.28 3.53 8.03
CA TYR A 188 1.72 4.83 7.52
C TYR A 188 2.29 4.75 6.10
N TRP A 189 3.10 3.73 5.81
CA TRP A 189 3.69 3.56 4.49
C TRP A 189 3.90 2.07 4.17
N LEU A 190 3.92 1.76 2.87
CA LEU A 190 4.22 0.43 2.35
C LEU A 190 5.21 0.57 1.19
N ASP A 191 6.03 -0.46 1.01
CA ASP A 191 6.82 -0.68 -0.20
C ASP A 191 6.98 -2.19 -0.38
N ILE A 192 7.28 -2.64 -1.58
CA ILE A 192 7.37 -4.07 -1.89
C ILE A 192 8.55 -4.31 -2.81
N HIS A 193 9.23 -5.42 -2.60
CA HIS A 193 10.25 -5.90 -3.51
C HIS A 193 10.27 -7.42 -3.50
N ASP A 194 10.10 -7.99 -4.68
CA ASP A 194 10.08 -9.43 -4.94
C ASP A 194 9.15 -10.21 -3.99
N GLY A 195 7.90 -9.77 -3.90
CA GLY A 195 6.86 -10.35 -3.05
C GLY A 195 7.04 -10.13 -1.54
N VAL A 196 8.11 -9.46 -1.10
CA VAL A 196 8.32 -9.10 0.31
C VAL A 196 7.79 -7.68 0.55
N LEU A 197 6.73 -7.59 1.34
CA LEU A 197 6.08 -6.34 1.72
C LEU A 197 6.74 -5.74 2.96
N GLY A 198 7.30 -4.54 2.82
CA GLY A 198 7.71 -3.70 3.93
C GLY A 198 6.53 -2.85 4.41
N VAL A 199 6.32 -2.80 5.73
CA VAL A 199 5.24 -2.01 6.36
C VAL A 199 5.83 -1.14 7.45
N SER A 200 5.52 0.16 7.43
CA SER A 200 5.80 1.07 8.54
C SER A 200 4.51 1.59 9.17
N ASP A 201 4.57 1.86 10.47
CA ASP A 201 3.39 2.20 11.27
C ASP A 201 3.49 3.52 12.03
N SER A 202 2.33 3.97 12.55
CA SER A 202 2.19 5.21 13.31
C SER A 202 3.01 5.25 14.60
N GLY A 203 3.29 4.08 15.19
CA GLY A 203 4.16 3.89 16.34
C GLY A 203 5.66 3.95 16.00
N GLY A 204 6.03 4.04 14.72
CA GLY A 204 7.42 3.95 14.26
C GLY A 204 7.94 2.51 14.23
N GLY A 205 7.06 1.53 14.25
CA GLY A 205 7.38 0.13 13.98
C GLY A 205 7.58 -0.13 12.49
N VAL A 206 8.32 -1.20 12.21
CA VAL A 206 8.60 -1.69 10.85
C VAL A 206 8.48 -3.22 10.81
N ALA A 207 7.91 -3.75 9.73
CA ALA A 207 7.78 -5.18 9.52
C ALA A 207 8.11 -5.58 8.08
N ALA A 208 8.59 -6.81 7.92
CA ALA A 208 8.70 -7.49 6.64
C ALA A 208 7.72 -8.66 6.62
N ILE A 209 6.90 -8.74 5.58
CA ILE A 209 5.84 -9.73 5.39
C ILE A 209 6.06 -10.43 4.06
N ASP A 210 6.06 -11.76 4.07
CA ASP A 210 6.24 -12.55 2.85
C ASP A 210 4.98 -12.58 1.97
N HIS A 211 5.13 -13.11 0.76
CA HIS A 211 4.06 -13.28 -0.24
C HIS A 211 2.87 -14.13 0.27
N GLU A 212 3.06 -14.84 1.38
CA GLU A 212 2.05 -15.63 2.02
C GLU A 212 1.27 -14.91 3.12
N ASP A 213 1.54 -13.62 3.34
CA ASP A 213 1.03 -12.74 4.41
C ASP A 213 1.60 -13.02 5.81
N GLU A 214 2.75 -13.68 5.88
CA GLU A 214 3.41 -14.05 7.13
C GLU A 214 4.55 -13.12 7.49
N PHE A 215 4.70 -12.80 8.77
CA PHE A 215 5.84 -12.02 9.22
C PHE A 215 7.13 -12.81 9.04
N ILE A 216 8.04 -12.27 8.24
CA ILE A 216 9.45 -12.64 8.29
C ILE A 216 10.03 -12.10 9.61
N TRP A 217 9.74 -10.83 9.92
CA TRP A 217 10.06 -10.20 11.20
C TRP A 217 9.23 -8.92 11.44
N ARG A 218 9.23 -8.49 12.69
CA ARG A 218 8.73 -7.17 13.13
C ARG A 218 9.73 -6.55 14.11
N ARG A 219 9.90 -5.23 14.06
CA ARG A 219 10.77 -4.46 14.94
C ARG A 219 10.11 -3.15 15.36
N GLN A 220 10.46 -2.69 16.57
CA GLN A 220 10.28 -1.29 16.92
C GLN A 220 11.44 -0.50 16.30
N GLY A 221 11.12 0.50 15.47
CA GLY A 221 12.12 1.39 14.89
C GLY A 221 12.60 2.47 15.86
N HIS A 222 13.38 3.41 15.33
CA HIS A 222 13.88 4.55 16.11
C HIS A 222 12.87 5.70 16.07
N GLY A 223 12.16 5.92 17.17
CA GLY A 223 11.20 7.01 17.29
C GLY A 223 9.77 6.55 17.05
N ARG A 224 8.95 7.45 16.48
CA ARG A 224 7.52 7.27 16.18
C ARG A 224 7.24 7.73 14.75
N ALA A 225 6.04 7.48 14.24
CA ALA A 225 5.58 7.96 12.95
C ALA A 225 6.50 7.56 11.78
N GLY A 226 6.48 6.27 11.42
CA GLY A 226 7.26 5.72 10.32
C GLY A 226 6.71 6.11 8.96
N TRP A 227 7.05 7.30 8.46
CA TRP A 227 6.56 7.86 7.18
C TRP A 227 7.37 7.41 5.95
N MET A 228 8.29 6.49 6.13
CA MET A 228 9.09 5.93 5.05
C MET A 228 9.33 4.46 5.35
N VAL A 229 8.96 3.62 4.40
CA VAL A 229 9.56 2.30 4.20
C VAL A 229 9.93 2.18 2.72
N ARG A 230 11.13 1.70 2.42
CA ARG A 230 11.60 1.42 1.05
C ARG A 230 12.31 0.08 1.01
N CYS A 231 11.98 -0.75 0.03
CA CYS A 231 12.45 -2.13 -0.07
C CYS A 231 13.31 -2.31 -1.31
N ASP A 232 14.43 -3.00 -1.18
CA ASP A 232 15.21 -3.48 -2.32
C ASP A 232 15.74 -4.91 -2.09
N ALA A 233 16.63 -5.35 -2.98
CA ALA A 233 17.28 -6.66 -2.99
C ALA A 233 17.94 -7.05 -1.65
N ASP A 234 18.42 -6.05 -0.90
CA ASP A 234 19.35 -6.24 0.21
C ASP A 234 18.80 -5.74 1.54
N ALA A 235 17.90 -4.74 1.54
CA ALA A 235 17.47 -4.11 2.76
C ALA A 235 16.05 -3.53 2.73
N ILE A 236 15.58 -3.20 3.94
CA ILE A 236 14.41 -2.37 4.18
C ILE A 236 14.88 -1.08 4.87
N TYR A 237 14.65 0.06 4.21
CA TYR A 237 15.00 1.39 4.70
C TYR A 237 13.78 2.03 5.34
N HIS A 238 13.86 2.31 6.63
CA HIS A 238 12.74 2.83 7.42
C HIS A 238 13.09 4.22 7.96
N GLY A 239 12.23 5.20 7.69
CA GLY A 239 12.39 6.57 8.16
C GLY A 239 11.28 6.95 9.14
N ALA A 240 11.68 7.41 10.32
CA ALA A 240 10.79 7.77 11.42
C ALA A 240 11.22 9.09 12.07
N SER A 241 10.62 9.44 13.22
CA SER A 241 10.86 10.73 13.87
C SER A 241 12.30 10.99 14.35
N LYS A 242 13.14 9.95 14.46
CA LYS A 242 14.55 10.06 14.89
C LYS A 242 15.59 9.85 13.79
N GLY A 243 15.19 9.55 12.55
CA GLY A 243 16.13 9.32 11.47
C GLY A 243 15.73 8.21 10.52
N VAL A 244 16.69 7.79 9.72
CA VAL A 244 16.57 6.67 8.77
C VAL A 244 17.40 5.49 9.29
N THR A 245 16.85 4.28 9.23
CA THR A 245 17.53 3.04 9.61
C THR A 245 17.41 2.04 8.47
N SER A 246 18.51 1.37 8.14
CA SER A 246 18.49 0.19 7.25
C SER A 246 18.42 -1.08 8.07
N TYR A 247 17.59 -2.02 7.63
CA TYR A 247 17.46 -3.35 8.19
C TYR A 247 17.78 -4.37 7.11
N ASP A 248 18.55 -5.40 7.46
CA ASP A 248 18.66 -6.59 6.61
C ASP A 248 17.26 -7.17 6.37
N TRP A 249 16.89 -7.36 5.10
CA TRP A 249 15.51 -7.69 4.77
C TRP A 249 15.10 -9.08 5.29
N ARG A 250 16.03 -10.02 5.47
CA ARG A 250 15.75 -11.39 5.89
C ARG A 250 15.59 -11.51 7.40
N THR A 251 16.49 -10.85 8.14
CA THR A 251 16.64 -11.07 9.58
C THR A 251 16.06 -9.92 10.41
N GLY A 252 15.84 -8.76 9.80
CA GLY A 252 15.42 -7.54 10.48
C GLY A 252 16.50 -7.02 11.44
N GLN A 253 17.77 -7.41 11.24
CA GLN A 253 18.89 -6.86 11.98
C GLN A 253 19.21 -5.45 11.46
N PRO A 254 19.31 -4.43 12.35
CA PRO A 254 19.73 -3.10 11.93
C PRO A 254 21.15 -3.15 11.35
N GLN A 255 21.33 -2.64 10.14
CA GLN A 255 22.64 -2.52 9.49
C GLN A 255 23.28 -1.17 9.83
N TRP A 256 22.49 -0.10 9.83
CA TRP A 256 22.92 1.24 10.23
C TRP A 256 21.72 2.10 10.62
N HIS A 257 21.97 3.12 11.44
CA HIS A 257 21.04 4.20 11.73
C HIS A 257 21.71 5.55 11.47
N ARG A 258 21.03 6.43 10.77
CA ARG A 258 21.47 7.80 10.50
C ARG A 258 20.46 8.79 11.10
N PRO A 259 20.84 9.53 12.16
CA PRO A 259 19.99 10.58 12.70
C PRO A 259 19.67 11.64 11.64
N THR A 260 18.40 12.02 11.55
CA THR A 260 17.91 13.16 10.78
C THR A 260 16.84 13.86 11.61
N SER A 261 16.39 15.04 11.17
CA SER A 261 15.09 15.55 11.61
C SER A 261 13.97 14.57 11.21
N ALA A 262 12.82 14.65 11.88
CA ALA A 262 11.71 13.73 11.66
C ALA A 262 11.38 13.57 10.17
N VAL A 263 11.42 12.32 9.71
CA VAL A 263 11.11 11.95 8.32
C VAL A 263 9.62 12.06 8.09
N LEU A 264 9.25 12.62 6.94
CA LEU A 264 7.88 12.84 6.50
C LEU A 264 7.53 12.12 5.20
N PHE A 265 8.56 11.74 4.43
CA PHE A 265 8.42 11.01 3.17
C PHE A 265 9.77 10.40 2.79
N GLY A 266 9.74 9.26 2.09
CA GLY A 266 10.94 8.62 1.57
C GLY A 266 10.85 8.31 0.09
N TRP A 267 11.95 8.48 -0.64
CA TRP A 267 12.13 8.01 -2.01
C TRP A 267 13.39 7.14 -2.09
N GLN A 268 13.49 6.28 -3.11
CA GLN A 268 14.69 5.48 -3.34
C GLN A 268 15.10 5.42 -4.81
N GLU A 269 16.41 5.33 -5.00
CA GLU A 269 17.09 4.98 -6.26
C GLU A 269 18.02 3.78 -5.96
N PRO A 270 18.56 3.09 -6.98
CA PRO A 270 19.45 1.94 -6.77
C PRO A 270 20.61 2.22 -5.81
N GLY A 271 21.21 3.42 -5.88
CA GLY A 271 22.38 3.79 -5.06
C GLY A 271 22.09 4.58 -3.77
N ALA A 272 20.86 5.05 -3.55
CA ALA A 272 20.57 5.98 -2.46
C ALA A 272 19.12 5.97 -2.01
N VAL A 273 18.88 6.44 -0.79
CA VAL A 273 17.56 6.79 -0.28
C VAL A 273 17.48 8.27 0.04
N TYR A 274 16.31 8.86 -0.14
CA TYR A 274 16.05 10.28 0.02
C TYR A 274 14.96 10.46 1.07
N ALA A 275 15.25 11.24 2.12
CA ALA A 275 14.33 11.51 3.20
C ALA A 275 13.91 12.98 3.19
N GLY A 276 12.64 13.24 2.88
CA GLY A 276 12.00 14.54 3.12
C GLY A 276 11.71 14.70 4.60
N THR A 277 12.06 15.84 5.19
CA THR A 277 11.99 16.03 6.65
C THR A 277 11.22 17.28 7.07
N VAL A 278 10.87 17.33 8.35
CA VAL A 278 10.30 18.52 9.00
C VAL A 278 11.25 19.73 9.02
N ALA A 279 12.55 19.52 8.77
CA ALA A 279 13.57 20.58 8.78
C ALA A 279 13.78 21.21 7.39
N ASN A 280 12.72 21.27 6.59
CA ASN A 280 12.70 21.94 5.29
C ASN A 280 13.77 21.43 4.32
N GLN A 281 14.12 20.14 4.39
CA GLN A 281 15.16 19.57 3.56
C GLN A 281 14.85 18.15 3.12
N VAL A 282 15.36 17.79 1.94
CA VAL A 282 15.57 16.40 1.52
C VAL A 282 17.00 16.01 1.83
N THR A 283 17.20 14.87 2.48
CA THR A 283 18.54 14.33 2.78
C THR A 283 18.76 13.09 1.93
N ARG A 284 19.83 13.05 1.13
CA ARG A 284 20.28 11.87 0.39
C ARG A 284 21.27 11.08 1.22
N LEU A 285 20.97 9.80 1.43
CA LEU A 285 21.82 8.85 2.11
C LEU A 285 22.21 7.74 1.13
N SER A 286 23.47 7.33 1.12
CA SER A 286 23.85 6.11 0.42
C SER A 286 23.16 4.89 1.03
N LYS A 287 23.09 3.79 0.28
CA LYS A 287 22.57 2.51 0.80
C LYS A 287 23.40 1.95 1.98
N GLN A 288 24.64 2.44 2.17
CA GLN A 288 25.52 2.17 3.31
C GLN A 288 25.35 3.17 4.47
N GLY A 289 24.39 4.10 4.39
CA GLY A 289 24.01 5.00 5.46
C GLY A 289 24.90 6.22 5.63
N GLN A 290 25.70 6.58 4.63
CA GLN A 290 26.48 7.82 4.64
C GLN A 290 25.60 8.98 4.17
N SER A 291 25.65 10.11 4.88
CA SER A 291 24.96 11.33 4.43
C SER A 291 25.74 11.97 3.30
N GLU A 292 25.18 11.97 2.10
CA GLU A 292 25.88 12.43 0.91
C GLU A 292 25.54 13.87 0.58
N ARG A 293 24.24 14.22 0.59
CA ARG A 293 23.75 15.55 0.14
C ARG A 293 22.53 16.01 0.92
N ILE A 294 22.36 17.33 1.01
CA ILE A 294 21.20 18.00 1.60
C ILE A 294 20.66 19.00 0.58
N TYR A 295 19.36 18.91 0.29
CA TYR A 295 18.64 19.81 -0.61
C TYR A 295 17.71 20.69 0.23
N ARG A 296 18.07 21.96 0.41
CA ARG A 296 17.36 22.90 1.28
C ARG A 296 16.20 23.57 0.56
N CYS A 297 15.03 23.53 1.21
CA CYS A 297 13.79 24.19 0.80
C CYS A 297 13.37 25.21 1.86
N ASP A 298 12.19 25.79 1.71
CA ASP A 298 11.73 26.90 2.57
C ASP A 298 10.69 26.46 3.62
N ALA A 299 10.13 25.25 3.50
CA ALA A 299 9.12 24.69 4.40
C ALA A 299 9.21 23.15 4.50
N PRO A 300 8.54 22.49 5.48
CA PRO A 300 8.59 21.05 5.68
C PRO A 300 8.26 20.25 4.42
N ILE A 301 9.00 19.17 4.18
CA ILE A 301 8.89 18.39 2.94
C ILE A 301 7.86 17.28 3.10
N TYR A 302 6.81 17.31 2.27
CA TYR A 302 5.76 16.30 2.27
C TYR A 302 5.96 15.22 1.23
N SER A 303 6.76 15.50 0.20
CA SER A 303 7.10 14.51 -0.82
C SER A 303 8.42 14.83 -1.49
N CYS A 304 9.09 13.80 -2.01
CA CYS A 304 10.23 13.94 -2.88
C CYS A 304 10.27 12.80 -3.90
N ALA A 305 10.91 13.04 -5.03
CA ALA A 305 11.20 12.04 -6.05
C ALA A 305 12.48 12.43 -6.79
N THR A 306 12.95 11.56 -7.67
CA THR A 306 14.10 11.85 -8.52
C THR A 306 13.81 11.51 -9.97
N ALA A 307 14.51 12.19 -10.87
CA ALA A 307 14.75 11.63 -12.20
C ALA A 307 15.71 10.43 -12.09
N PRO A 308 15.72 9.50 -13.07
CA PRO A 308 16.55 8.28 -13.00
C PRO A 308 17.99 8.56 -12.60
N GLY A 309 18.52 7.79 -11.64
CA GLY A 309 19.89 7.93 -11.16
C GLY A 309 20.13 9.16 -10.26
N GLY A 310 19.09 9.93 -9.95
CA GLY A 310 19.20 11.14 -9.14
C GLY A 310 19.77 12.34 -9.90
N GLU A 311 19.67 12.36 -11.23
CA GLU A 311 20.08 13.50 -12.08
C GLU A 311 19.43 14.81 -11.60
N TYR A 312 18.11 14.73 -11.34
CA TYR A 312 17.32 15.77 -10.73
C TYR A 312 16.67 15.24 -9.46
N VAL A 313 16.61 16.09 -8.43
CA VAL A 313 15.89 15.83 -7.18
C VAL A 313 14.75 16.80 -7.05
N PHE A 314 13.54 16.27 -6.90
CA PHE A 314 12.32 17.04 -6.72
C PHE A 314 11.87 17.01 -5.27
N ALA A 315 11.34 18.12 -4.78
CA ALA A 315 10.78 18.22 -3.43
C ALA A 315 9.47 19.01 -3.45
N GLY A 316 8.49 18.56 -2.68
CA GLY A 316 7.20 19.21 -2.49
C GLY A 316 7.05 19.62 -1.03
N ASP A 317 6.87 20.91 -0.77
CA ASP A 317 6.79 21.44 0.60
C ASP A 317 5.35 21.65 1.09
N SER A 318 5.23 21.99 2.38
CA SER A 318 3.94 22.29 3.01
C SER A 318 3.29 23.58 2.50
N SER A 319 3.99 24.39 1.71
CA SER A 319 3.53 25.69 1.21
C SER A 319 3.15 25.64 -0.26
N SER A 320 2.65 24.49 -0.73
CA SER A 320 2.25 24.24 -2.12
C SER A 320 3.33 24.60 -3.15
N SER A 321 4.61 24.45 -2.79
CA SER A 321 5.74 24.68 -3.69
C SER A 321 6.40 23.36 -4.09
N VAL A 322 6.86 23.30 -5.32
CA VAL A 322 7.72 22.26 -5.86
C VAL A 322 9.08 22.85 -6.22
N TYR A 323 10.12 22.07 -5.95
CA TYR A 323 11.52 22.43 -6.16
C TYR A 323 12.16 21.41 -7.09
N CYS A 324 13.19 21.83 -7.81
CA CYS A 324 14.14 20.94 -8.46
C CYS A 324 15.56 21.34 -8.11
N PHE A 325 16.39 20.33 -7.89
CA PHE A 325 17.81 20.46 -7.62
C PHE A 325 18.60 19.57 -8.58
N ASP A 326 19.82 19.99 -8.90
CA ASP A 326 20.80 19.08 -9.51
C ASP A 326 21.36 18.10 -8.47
N ALA A 327 22.11 17.09 -8.92
CA ALA A 327 22.77 16.12 -8.05
C ALA A 327 23.81 16.73 -7.06
N ALA A 328 24.30 17.95 -7.34
CA ALA A 328 25.23 18.65 -6.45
C ALA A 328 24.51 19.37 -5.29
N GLY A 329 23.19 19.51 -5.36
CA GLY A 329 22.37 20.18 -4.35
C GLY A 329 22.06 21.63 -4.68
N ASN A 330 22.39 22.11 -5.88
CA ASN A 330 22.03 23.45 -6.32
C ASN A 330 20.55 23.47 -6.67
N ARG A 331 19.80 24.41 -6.09
CA ARG A 331 18.40 24.62 -6.44
C ARG A 331 18.32 25.24 -7.83
N LEU A 332 17.77 24.49 -8.78
CA LEU A 332 17.57 24.95 -10.16
C LEU A 332 16.35 25.87 -10.25
N TRP A 333 15.24 25.50 -9.60
CA TRP A 333 14.02 26.30 -9.60
C TRP A 333 13.11 26.00 -8.39
N LYS A 334 12.15 26.91 -8.17
CA LYS A 334 11.03 26.77 -7.23
C LYS A 334 9.77 27.35 -7.86
N LEU A 335 8.70 26.56 -7.92
CA LEU A 335 7.42 26.97 -8.50
C LEU A 335 6.26 26.55 -7.58
N GLY A 336 5.16 27.30 -7.61
CA GLY A 336 3.92 27.00 -6.89
C GLY A 336 3.05 26.05 -7.69
N THR A 337 2.58 24.97 -7.08
CA THR A 337 1.78 23.92 -7.76
C THR A 337 0.44 24.43 -8.28
N GLY A 338 -0.16 25.43 -7.61
CA GLY A 338 -1.53 25.88 -7.87
C GLY A 338 -2.62 24.86 -7.51
N CYS A 339 -2.26 23.69 -6.97
CA CYS A 339 -3.15 22.56 -6.73
C CYS A 339 -3.02 22.00 -5.30
N GLY A 340 -2.51 22.79 -4.35
CA GLY A 340 -2.21 22.35 -2.98
C GLY A 340 -0.82 21.74 -2.81
N SER A 341 -0.48 21.37 -1.57
CA SER A 341 0.81 20.75 -1.24
C SER A 341 0.84 19.31 -1.75
N ALA A 342 1.96 18.91 -2.36
CA ALA A 342 2.13 17.56 -2.89
C ALA A 342 2.35 16.54 -1.75
N TYR A 343 1.42 15.62 -1.58
CA TYR A 343 1.53 14.47 -0.66
C TYR A 343 2.45 13.39 -1.19
N SER A 344 2.51 13.24 -2.51
CA SER A 344 3.43 12.33 -3.19
C SER A 344 3.68 12.85 -4.60
N MET A 345 4.77 12.38 -5.21
CA MET A 345 5.15 12.76 -6.56
C MET A 345 5.95 11.67 -7.25
N GLN A 346 5.92 11.65 -8.58
CA GLN A 346 6.77 10.81 -9.42
C GLN A 346 7.16 11.54 -10.70
N TYR A 347 8.39 11.31 -11.15
CA TYR A 347 8.89 11.85 -12.41
C TYR A 347 8.81 10.79 -13.52
N HIS A 348 8.38 11.20 -14.70
CA HIS A 348 8.36 10.35 -15.88
C HIS A 348 8.53 11.22 -17.13
N GLU A 349 9.56 10.96 -17.95
CA GLU A 349 9.79 11.58 -19.27
C GLU A 349 9.60 13.11 -19.29
N GLN A 350 10.38 13.84 -18.49
CA GLN A 350 10.31 15.30 -18.35
C GLN A 350 8.99 15.83 -17.80
N ARG A 351 8.14 14.98 -17.24
CA ARG A 351 6.92 15.38 -16.54
C ARG A 351 7.03 15.00 -15.06
N LEU A 352 6.61 15.92 -14.20
CA LEU A 352 6.46 15.66 -12.76
C LEU A 352 4.98 15.54 -12.43
N TYR A 353 4.58 14.38 -11.94
CA TYR A 353 3.22 14.11 -11.51
C TYR A 353 3.13 14.26 -10.00
N ILE A 354 2.10 14.96 -9.52
CA ILE A 354 1.87 15.18 -8.09
C ILE A 354 0.46 14.76 -7.71
N VAL A 355 0.30 14.22 -6.50
CA VAL A 355 -1.01 14.09 -5.82
C VAL A 355 -1.02 14.96 -4.58
N THR A 356 -2.13 15.63 -4.30
CA THR A 356 -2.12 16.79 -3.40
C THR A 356 -3.12 16.73 -2.24
N THR A 357 -2.96 17.68 -1.32
CA THR A 357 -3.86 17.99 -0.21
C THR A 357 -5.30 18.25 -0.63
N THR A 358 -5.54 18.73 -1.85
CA THR A 358 -6.90 18.97 -2.37
C THR A 358 -7.48 17.75 -3.07
N GLY A 359 -6.66 16.74 -3.34
CA GLY A 359 -7.05 15.57 -4.12
C GLY A 359 -6.76 15.65 -5.60
N ALA A 360 -6.02 16.66 -6.06
CA ALA A 360 -5.64 16.77 -7.46
C ALA A 360 -4.55 15.75 -7.79
N LEU A 361 -4.68 15.04 -8.91
CA LEU A 361 -3.56 14.50 -9.67
C LEU A 361 -3.21 15.53 -10.75
N ALA A 362 -2.00 16.07 -10.73
CA ALA A 362 -1.58 17.09 -11.70
C ALA A 362 -0.29 16.70 -12.42
N CYS A 363 -0.22 17.03 -13.71
CA CYS A 363 0.96 16.84 -14.55
C CYS A 363 1.65 18.19 -14.78
N ILE A 364 2.89 18.32 -14.30
CA ILE A 364 3.74 19.49 -14.49
C ILE A 364 4.75 19.19 -15.60
N ASP A 365 4.89 20.09 -16.57
CA ASP A 365 5.97 20.03 -17.55
C ASP A 365 7.29 20.45 -16.88
N ALA A 366 8.17 19.48 -16.67
CA ALA A 366 9.49 19.67 -16.07
C ALA A 366 10.60 19.87 -17.11
N SER A 367 10.26 20.01 -18.40
CA SER A 367 11.23 20.33 -19.43
C SER A 367 11.83 21.73 -19.22
N GLU A 368 13.11 21.89 -19.56
CA GLU A 368 13.82 23.16 -19.40
C GLU A 368 13.11 24.35 -20.08
N PRO A 369 12.58 24.23 -21.32
CA PRO A 369 11.84 25.34 -21.94
C PRO A 369 10.59 25.76 -21.16
N ALA A 370 9.79 24.80 -20.68
CA ALA A 370 8.57 25.08 -19.94
C ALA A 370 8.87 25.73 -18.58
N ILE A 371 9.90 25.25 -17.90
CA ILE A 371 10.35 25.83 -16.63
C ILE A 371 10.84 27.27 -16.81
N ARG A 372 11.69 27.53 -17.81
CA ARG A 372 12.18 28.90 -18.10
C ARG A 372 11.04 29.86 -18.41
N ALA A 373 10.03 29.41 -19.17
CA ALA A 373 8.83 30.21 -19.44
C ALA A 373 8.05 30.50 -18.15
N ALA A 374 7.87 29.50 -17.28
CA ALA A 374 7.17 29.64 -16.01
C ALA A 374 7.87 30.61 -15.04
N GLU A 375 9.21 30.60 -15.01
CA GLU A 375 10.02 31.57 -14.25
C GLU A 375 9.87 33.00 -14.76
N GLN A 376 9.52 33.17 -16.04
CA GLN A 376 9.17 34.48 -16.62
C GLN A 376 7.69 34.84 -16.41
N GLY A 377 6.89 33.91 -15.88
CA GLY A 377 5.46 34.10 -15.59
C GLY A 377 4.52 33.60 -16.68
N SER A 378 5.05 32.95 -17.72
CA SER A 378 4.27 32.33 -18.79
C SER A 378 4.05 30.86 -18.47
N VAL A 379 2.80 30.46 -18.28
CA VAL A 379 2.40 29.06 -18.05
C VAL A 379 1.27 28.70 -19.02
N PRO A 380 1.15 27.43 -19.42
CA PRO A 380 0.02 26.97 -20.24
C PRO A 380 -1.31 27.15 -19.50
N ASP A 381 -2.39 27.17 -20.29
CA ASP A 381 -3.73 27.00 -19.75
C ASP A 381 -3.90 25.57 -19.25
N VAL A 382 -4.29 25.43 -17.99
CA VAL A 382 -4.42 24.12 -17.35
C VAL A 382 -5.69 23.44 -17.86
N LEU A 383 -5.56 22.22 -18.37
CA LEU A 383 -6.71 21.37 -18.67
C LEU A 383 -7.30 20.79 -17.37
N ASP A 384 -8.53 21.19 -17.03
CA ASP A 384 -9.31 20.62 -15.94
C ASP A 384 -10.01 19.33 -16.38
N VAL A 385 -9.44 18.17 -15.98
CA VAL A 385 -10.00 16.85 -16.27
C VAL A 385 -11.12 16.55 -15.28
N LYS A 386 -12.33 16.31 -15.82
CA LYS A 386 -13.48 15.93 -15.02
C LYS A 386 -13.57 14.42 -14.89
N ALA A 387 -14.00 13.97 -13.71
CA ALA A 387 -14.44 12.59 -13.56
C ALA A 387 -15.58 12.29 -14.56
N PRO A 388 -15.49 11.20 -15.34
CA PRO A 388 -16.53 10.84 -16.27
C PRO A 388 -17.83 10.53 -15.51
N PRO A 389 -18.99 10.98 -16.02
CA PRO A 389 -20.27 10.83 -15.32
C PRO A 389 -20.74 9.38 -15.18
N ARG A 390 -20.17 8.46 -15.97
CA ARG A 390 -20.48 7.02 -15.97
C ARG A 390 -19.20 6.21 -16.20
N LEU A 391 -18.38 6.05 -15.17
CA LEU A 391 -17.43 4.94 -15.13
C LEU A 391 -17.89 3.97 -14.04
N PRO A 392 -18.11 2.68 -14.36
CA PRO A 392 -18.42 1.70 -13.35
C PRO A 392 -17.24 1.57 -12.39
N THR A 393 -17.48 1.83 -11.12
CA THR A 393 -16.47 1.66 -10.08
C THR A 393 -16.34 0.19 -9.73
N VAL A 394 -15.20 -0.42 -10.02
CA VAL A 394 -14.96 -1.84 -9.71
C VAL A 394 -14.49 -1.98 -8.25
N VAL A 395 -15.15 -2.86 -7.51
CA VAL A 395 -14.84 -3.14 -6.09
C VAL A 395 -14.06 -4.46 -5.95
N PRO A 396 -13.30 -4.66 -4.86
CA PRO A 396 -12.70 -5.95 -4.58
C PRO A 396 -13.72 -7.08 -4.61
N SER A 397 -13.36 -8.19 -5.23
CA SER A 397 -14.25 -9.34 -5.38
C SER A 397 -13.56 -10.66 -5.05
N THR A 398 -14.32 -11.57 -4.48
CA THR A 398 -13.95 -12.98 -4.30
C THR A 398 -14.57 -13.88 -5.38
N THR A 399 -15.29 -13.31 -6.34
CA THR A 399 -15.84 -14.04 -7.48
C THR A 399 -14.75 -14.21 -8.54
N VAL A 400 -14.71 -15.42 -9.11
CA VAL A 400 -13.81 -15.81 -10.18
C VAL A 400 -14.63 -16.41 -11.31
N GLU A 401 -14.30 -16.07 -12.54
CA GLU A 401 -14.92 -16.67 -13.73
C GLU A 401 -14.67 -18.18 -13.75
N ILE A 402 -15.68 -18.97 -14.15
CA ILE A 402 -15.60 -20.43 -14.24
C ILE A 402 -15.30 -20.84 -15.69
N THR A 403 -14.34 -21.74 -15.87
CA THR A 403 -14.06 -22.41 -17.14
C THR A 403 -14.12 -23.93 -16.96
N HIS A 404 -14.50 -24.65 -18.00
CA HIS A 404 -14.41 -26.12 -18.09
C HIS A 404 -13.28 -26.57 -19.03
N ASP A 405 -12.69 -25.61 -19.76
CA ASP A 405 -11.57 -25.85 -20.67
C ASP A 405 -10.26 -25.52 -19.94
N PRO A 406 -9.34 -26.49 -19.79
CA PRO A 406 -8.02 -26.24 -19.24
C PRO A 406 -7.16 -25.34 -20.15
N GLY A 407 -7.45 -25.22 -21.45
CA GLY A 407 -6.78 -24.30 -22.38
C GLY A 407 -5.24 -24.28 -22.31
N ASP A 408 -4.64 -23.14 -22.69
CA ASP A 408 -3.18 -22.92 -22.71
C ASP A 408 -2.63 -22.26 -21.43
N GLY A 409 -3.44 -22.15 -20.37
CA GLY A 409 -3.00 -21.53 -19.12
C GLY A 409 -2.19 -22.46 -18.22
N VAL A 410 -1.67 -21.91 -17.12
CA VAL A 410 -1.00 -22.69 -16.09
C VAL A 410 -2.02 -23.15 -15.05
N LEU A 411 -2.12 -24.46 -14.86
CA LEU A 411 -3.00 -25.08 -13.87
C LEU A 411 -2.36 -25.00 -12.49
N VAL A 412 -3.09 -24.45 -11.53
CA VAL A 412 -2.70 -24.41 -10.12
C VAL A 412 -3.81 -24.98 -9.23
N GLU A 413 -3.43 -25.52 -8.08
CA GLU A 413 -4.36 -26.13 -7.13
C GLU A 413 -4.22 -25.53 -5.74
N CYS A 414 -5.36 -25.35 -5.08
CA CYS A 414 -5.42 -24.95 -3.70
C CYS A 414 -5.31 -26.15 -2.76
N VAL A 415 -4.21 -26.21 -2.04
CA VAL A 415 -3.86 -27.26 -1.09
C VAL A 415 -3.93 -26.74 0.34
N GLU A 416 -4.21 -27.64 1.28
CA GLU A 416 -4.07 -27.34 2.71
C GLU A 416 -2.66 -27.69 3.17
N ASP A 417 -1.97 -26.73 3.78
CA ASP A 417 -0.60 -26.87 4.27
C ASP A 417 -0.48 -26.14 5.61
N GLY A 418 -0.16 -26.85 6.68
CA GLY A 418 -0.07 -26.29 8.03
C GLY A 418 -1.36 -25.63 8.55
N GLY A 419 -2.53 -26.08 8.10
CA GLY A 419 -3.84 -25.49 8.44
C GLY A 419 -4.13 -24.16 7.74
N ARG A 420 -3.40 -23.85 6.66
CA ARG A 420 -3.62 -22.70 5.78
C ARG A 420 -3.84 -23.17 4.35
N LEU A 421 -4.63 -22.41 3.59
CA LEU A 421 -4.81 -22.65 2.16
C LEU A 421 -3.65 -22.02 1.38
N ARG A 422 -2.95 -22.84 0.61
CA ARG A 422 -1.82 -22.46 -0.25
C ARG A 422 -2.12 -22.84 -1.69
N ILE A 423 -1.34 -22.29 -2.62
CA ILE A 423 -1.47 -22.60 -4.05
C ILE A 423 -0.16 -23.21 -4.52
N ARG A 424 -0.25 -24.29 -5.31
CA ARG A 424 0.88 -24.95 -5.97
C ARG A 424 0.59 -25.14 -7.45
N VAL A 425 1.64 -25.16 -8.26
CA VAL A 425 1.51 -25.40 -9.71
C VAL A 425 1.35 -26.89 -9.97
N LEU A 426 0.36 -27.26 -10.80
CA LEU A 426 0.13 -28.62 -11.26
C LEU A 426 0.67 -28.89 -12.66
N SER A 427 0.73 -27.86 -13.52
CA SER A 427 1.30 -27.99 -14.86
C SER A 427 2.75 -28.49 -14.82
N ASP A 428 3.14 -29.24 -15.85
CA ASP A 428 4.50 -29.74 -15.98
C ASP A 428 5.51 -28.61 -16.25
N GLY A 429 6.78 -28.84 -15.93
CA GLY A 429 7.86 -27.85 -16.07
C GLY A 429 8.05 -26.93 -14.86
N TYR A 430 7.19 -27.02 -13.84
CA TYR A 430 7.29 -26.22 -12.60
C TYR A 430 7.69 -27.07 -11.39
N ARG A 431 8.33 -26.42 -10.41
CA ARG A 431 8.68 -27.03 -9.12
C ARG A 431 7.42 -27.20 -8.27
N ARG A 432 7.06 -28.45 -7.96
CA ARG A 432 5.81 -28.77 -7.24
C ARG A 432 5.86 -28.47 -5.75
N ASP A 433 7.04 -28.30 -5.18
CA ASP A 433 7.29 -27.93 -3.79
C ASP A 433 7.19 -26.41 -3.56
N TRP A 434 7.17 -25.61 -4.62
CA TRP A 434 7.07 -24.16 -4.54
C TRP A 434 5.62 -23.69 -4.44
N LEU A 435 5.42 -22.68 -3.59
CA LEU A 435 4.12 -22.02 -3.45
C LEU A 435 3.93 -20.93 -4.51
N VAL A 436 2.68 -20.55 -4.75
CA VAL A 436 2.31 -19.45 -5.64
C VAL A 436 1.70 -18.32 -4.83
N GLN A 437 2.27 -17.12 -4.92
CA GLN A 437 1.62 -15.88 -4.51
C GLN A 437 0.34 -15.72 -5.33
N PHE A 438 -0.78 -15.82 -4.63
CA PHE A 438 -2.10 -15.92 -5.24
C PHE A 438 -3.16 -15.25 -4.36
N PRO A 439 -4.17 -14.59 -4.93
CA PRO A 439 -5.11 -13.81 -4.13
C PRO A 439 -5.83 -14.62 -3.06
N LYS A 440 -5.86 -14.11 -1.83
CA LYS A 440 -6.29 -14.88 -0.65
C LYS A 440 -7.80 -15.10 -0.60
N GLY A 441 -8.57 -14.13 -1.09
CA GLY A 441 -10.03 -14.12 -0.97
C GLY A 441 -10.75 -15.17 -1.84
N ILE A 442 -10.04 -15.76 -2.80
CA ILE A 442 -10.62 -16.69 -3.78
C ILE A 442 -10.16 -18.14 -3.58
N ARG A 443 -9.28 -18.41 -2.60
CA ARG A 443 -8.74 -19.75 -2.34
C ARG A 443 -9.82 -20.64 -1.74
N GLU A 444 -10.14 -21.74 -2.40
CA GLU A 444 -11.08 -22.75 -1.91
C GLU A 444 -10.38 -24.11 -1.79
N PRO A 445 -10.57 -24.88 -0.69
CA PRO A 445 -9.90 -26.16 -0.51
C PRO A 445 -10.14 -27.10 -1.70
N ARG A 446 -9.05 -27.67 -2.27
CA ARG A 446 -9.06 -28.58 -3.42
C ARG A 446 -9.58 -27.98 -4.73
N ALA A 447 -9.86 -26.67 -4.78
CA ALA A 447 -10.22 -26.01 -6.02
C ALA A 447 -9.00 -25.85 -6.93
N ARG A 448 -9.26 -25.92 -8.23
CA ARG A 448 -8.26 -25.71 -9.28
C ARG A 448 -8.53 -24.42 -10.02
N TYR A 449 -7.46 -23.76 -10.44
CA TYR A 449 -7.52 -22.50 -11.15
C TYR A 449 -6.60 -22.56 -12.36
N LEU A 450 -7.04 -21.90 -13.42
CA LEU A 450 -6.24 -21.63 -14.59
C LEU A 450 -5.79 -20.17 -14.54
N VAL A 451 -4.49 -19.96 -14.50
CA VAL A 451 -3.89 -18.61 -14.58
C VAL A 451 -3.23 -18.42 -15.94
N SER A 452 -3.19 -17.18 -16.45
CA SER A 452 -2.52 -16.90 -17.73
C SER A 452 -1.05 -17.32 -17.69
N GLU A 453 -0.35 -17.00 -16.59
CA GLU A 453 1.06 -17.32 -16.41
C GLU A 453 1.39 -17.46 -14.90
N VAL A 454 2.42 -18.24 -14.59
CA VAL A 454 3.13 -18.15 -13.30
C VAL A 454 4.59 -17.84 -13.55
N ARG A 455 5.12 -16.87 -12.81
CA ARG A 455 6.50 -16.39 -12.93
C ARG A 455 7.27 -16.69 -11.67
N GLU A 456 8.53 -17.11 -11.81
CA GLU A 456 9.44 -17.27 -10.68
C GLU A 456 9.74 -15.89 -10.05
N ALA A 457 9.70 -15.82 -8.71
CA ALA A 457 10.17 -14.64 -8.00
C ALA A 457 11.66 -14.41 -8.28
N GLY A 458 12.11 -13.16 -8.32
CA GLY A 458 13.49 -12.80 -8.66
C GLY A 458 14.54 -13.44 -7.75
N ARG A 459 14.21 -13.69 -6.48
CA ARG A 459 15.06 -14.38 -5.48
C ARG A 459 14.83 -15.89 -5.45
N GLY A 460 13.88 -16.40 -6.23
CA GLY A 460 13.44 -17.79 -6.22
C GLY A 460 12.68 -18.20 -4.96
N GLY A 461 12.31 -19.47 -4.88
CA GLY A 461 11.65 -20.10 -3.73
C GLY A 461 10.12 -20.08 -3.78
N PHE A 462 9.52 -19.29 -4.67
CA PHE A 462 8.08 -19.26 -4.92
C PHE A 462 7.78 -18.71 -6.33
N TYR A 463 6.53 -18.88 -6.76
CA TYR A 463 5.99 -18.33 -7.99
C TYR A 463 4.98 -17.21 -7.72
N ARG A 464 4.70 -16.39 -8.73
CA ARG A 464 3.70 -15.32 -8.69
C ARG A 464 2.73 -15.50 -9.85
N ALA A 465 1.44 -15.54 -9.56
CA ALA A 465 0.42 -15.62 -10.60
C ALA A 465 0.34 -14.28 -11.36
N TYR A 466 0.22 -14.37 -12.69
CA TYR A 466 0.11 -13.21 -13.57
C TYR A 466 -1.05 -13.39 -14.57
N GLY A 467 -1.72 -12.28 -14.88
CA GLY A 467 -2.84 -12.23 -15.83
C GLY A 467 -4.19 -12.65 -15.24
N ASP A 468 -5.07 -13.15 -16.11
CA ASP A 468 -6.43 -13.55 -15.75
C ASP A 468 -6.42 -14.83 -14.91
N ILE A 469 -7.32 -14.90 -13.92
CA ILE A 469 -7.51 -16.06 -13.05
C ILE A 469 -8.92 -16.58 -13.27
N ARG A 470 -9.05 -17.86 -13.61
CA ARG A 470 -10.33 -18.56 -13.81
C ARG A 470 -10.36 -19.82 -12.95
N ARG A 471 -11.52 -20.17 -12.39
CA ARG A 471 -11.73 -21.43 -11.66
C ARG A 471 -12.01 -22.53 -12.68
N LEU A 472 -11.26 -23.63 -12.60
CA LEU A 472 -11.48 -24.82 -13.42
C LEU A 472 -12.41 -25.78 -12.67
N VAL A 473 -13.51 -26.19 -13.32
CA VAL A 473 -14.52 -27.12 -12.77
C VAL A 473 -14.60 -28.39 -13.60
#